data_AF-A0A539D645-F1
#
_entry.id   AF-A0A539D645-F1
#
_cell.length_a   1.000
_cell.length_b   1.000
_cell.length_c   1.000
_cell.angle_alpha   90.00
_cell.angle_beta   90.00
_cell.angle_gamma   90.00
#
_symmetry.space_group_name_H-M   'P 1'
#
loop_
_entity.id
_entity.type
_entity.pdbx_description
1 polymer ?
#
loop_
_entity_poly.entity_id
_entity_poly.type
_entity_poly.pdbx_seq_one_letter_code
_entity_poly.pdbx_strand_id
1 'polypeptide(L)'
;MTNKTGLEFKVGDAVVYPAHGVGKVAAVEVQEVAGMSLEVYVVTFDHEKMTLRVPTKKAKTAGLRSLAADDVVSKALTTLKGRARIKRTMWSRRAQEYEAKINSGDLISIAEVVRDLHRADSQPEQSYSERQLYESALDRMAREVAAANRIDKDAAVQLLSKSLSAKKAVIAAAEAAEEAAEEAEAA
;
A
#
# COMPACT_ATOMS: atom_id res chain seq x y z
N MET A 1 1.53 -38.89 -12.41
CA MET A 1 0.50 -38.53 -11.42
C MET A 1 0.72 -37.08 -11.02
N THR A 2 0.17 -36.13 -11.78
CA THR A 2 0.35 -34.70 -11.50
C THR A 2 -0.95 -34.18 -10.88
N ASN A 3 -1.06 -34.30 -9.56
CA ASN A 3 -2.23 -33.79 -8.83
C ASN A 3 -2.15 -32.26 -8.88
N LYS A 4 -2.82 -31.67 -9.87
CA LYS A 4 -2.97 -30.22 -10.01
C LYS A 4 -4.04 -29.79 -9.00
N THR A 5 -3.66 -29.70 -7.73
CA THR A 5 -4.52 -29.13 -6.69
C THR A 5 -4.90 -27.71 -7.12
N GLY A 6 -6.19 -27.45 -7.31
CA GLY A 6 -6.75 -26.17 -7.77
C GLY A 6 -6.67 -25.05 -6.74
N LEU A 7 -5.63 -25.06 -5.90
CA LEU A 7 -5.35 -24.05 -4.89
C LEU A 7 -4.54 -22.93 -5.54
N GLU A 8 -5.00 -21.69 -5.37
CA GLU A 8 -4.30 -20.50 -5.88
C GLU A 8 -3.05 -20.15 -5.08
N PHE A 9 -3.00 -20.54 -3.80
CA PHE A 9 -1.89 -20.24 -2.91
C PHE A 9 -1.36 -21.52 -2.26
N LYS A 10 -0.05 -21.60 -2.07
CA LYS A 10 0.63 -22.71 -1.42
C LYS A 10 1.16 -22.30 -0.05
N VAL A 11 1.39 -23.29 0.80
CA VAL A 11 2.08 -23.08 2.08
C VAL A 11 3.45 -22.48 1.82
N GLY A 12 3.76 -21.39 2.52
CA GLY A 12 4.99 -20.63 2.35
C GLY A 12 4.87 -19.40 1.46
N ASP A 13 3.80 -19.27 0.66
CA ASP A 13 3.60 -18.12 -0.21
C ASP A 13 3.34 -16.86 0.60
N ALA A 14 3.89 -15.74 0.14
CA ALA A 14 3.60 -14.41 0.66
C ALA A 14 2.36 -13.85 -0.04
N VAL A 15 1.39 -13.45 0.77
CA VAL A 15 0.07 -12.99 0.33
C VAL A 15 -0.23 -11.65 0.97
N VAL A 16 -1.07 -10.85 0.32
CA VAL A 16 -1.58 -9.61 0.86
C VAL A 16 -3.06 -9.80 1.15
N TYR A 17 -3.46 -9.46 2.37
CA TYR A 17 -4.86 -9.38 2.75
C TYR A 17 -5.24 -7.91 2.97
N PRO A 18 -6.38 -7.44 2.43
CA PRO A 18 -6.83 -6.08 2.63
C PRO A 18 -6.98 -5.79 4.13
N ALA A 19 -6.75 -4.54 4.57
CA ALA A 19 -6.68 -4.12 5.97
C ALA A 19 -5.46 -4.58 6.80
N HIS A 20 -4.94 -5.80 6.62
CA HIS A 20 -3.83 -6.35 7.43
C HIS A 20 -2.46 -6.33 6.71
N GLY A 21 -2.46 -6.18 5.39
CA GLY A 21 -1.24 -6.07 4.59
C GLY A 21 -0.61 -7.43 4.30
N VAL A 22 0.73 -7.50 4.34
CA VAL A 22 1.47 -8.71 3.94
C VAL A 22 1.44 -9.76 5.05
N GLY A 23 1.01 -10.97 4.70
CA GLY A 23 1.07 -12.17 5.51
C GLY A 23 1.71 -13.33 4.76
N LYS A 24 1.87 -14.46 5.46
CA LYS A 24 2.41 -15.70 4.90
C LYS A 24 1.42 -16.83 5.10
N VAL A 25 1.23 -17.65 4.07
CA VAL A 25 0.41 -18.86 4.20
C VAL A 25 1.16 -19.87 5.05
N ALA A 26 0.66 -20.14 6.26
CA ALA A 26 1.24 -21.09 7.21
C ALA A 26 0.78 -22.52 6.93
N ALA A 27 -0.49 -22.71 6.58
CA ALA A 27 -1.07 -24.02 6.29
C ALA A 27 -2.33 -23.91 5.42
N VAL A 28 -2.72 -25.03 4.81
CA VAL A 28 -4.06 -25.22 4.23
C VAL A 28 -4.72 -26.34 5.01
N GLU A 29 -5.81 -26.03 5.71
CA GLU A 29 -6.50 -26.96 6.60
C GLU A 29 -7.92 -27.20 6.12
N VAL A 30 -8.48 -28.37 6.39
CA VAL A 30 -9.91 -28.64 6.20
C VAL A 30 -10.57 -28.57 7.57
N GLN A 31 -11.44 -27.59 7.78
CA GLN A 31 -12.17 -27.38 9.00
C GLN A 31 -13.65 -27.73 8.79
N GLU A 32 -14.22 -28.51 9.70
CA GLU A 32 -15.65 -28.79 9.70
C GLU A 32 -16.40 -27.66 10.43
N VAL A 33 -17.29 -26.97 9.72
CA VAL A 33 -18.12 -25.89 10.29
C VAL A 33 -19.57 -26.18 9.95
N ALA A 34 -20.42 -26.32 10.97
CA ALA A 34 -21.84 -26.65 10.83
C ALA A 34 -22.11 -27.94 9.99
N GLY A 35 -21.29 -28.98 10.19
CA GLY A 35 -21.41 -30.27 9.48
C GLY A 35 -20.95 -30.24 8.01
N MET A 36 -20.35 -29.12 7.55
CA MET A 36 -19.76 -29.00 6.22
C MET A 36 -18.24 -28.89 6.32
N SER A 37 -17.52 -29.66 5.51
CA SER A 37 -16.07 -29.53 5.38
C SER A 37 -15.71 -28.31 4.51
N LEU A 38 -15.00 -27.36 5.11
CA LEU A 38 -14.49 -26.17 4.45
C LEU A 38 -12.97 -26.19 4.48
N GLU A 39 -12.37 -26.09 3.30
CA GLU A 39 -10.94 -25.87 3.17
C GLU A 39 -10.62 -24.39 3.38
N VAL A 40 -9.64 -24.10 4.24
CA VAL A 40 -9.25 -22.76 4.68
C VAL A 40 -7.74 -22.56 4.53
N TYR A 41 -7.36 -21.38 4.04
CA TYR A 41 -5.99 -20.88 4.13
C TYR A 41 -5.75 -20.31 5.52
N VAL A 42 -4.69 -20.77 6.18
CA VAL A 42 -4.20 -20.21 7.43
C VAL A 42 -3.09 -19.22 7.08
N VAL A 43 -3.36 -17.92 7.26
CA VAL A 43 -2.41 -16.84 6.95
C VAL A 43 -1.94 -16.20 8.25
N THR A 44 -0.63 -16.15 8.47
CA THR A 44 -0.01 -15.52 9.63
C THR A 44 0.55 -14.16 9.26
N PHE A 45 0.24 -13.14 10.06
CA PHE A 45 0.76 -11.78 9.95
C PHE A 45 1.78 -11.56 11.07
N ASP A 46 3.05 -11.50 10.71
CA ASP A 46 4.16 -11.45 11.66
C ASP A 46 4.08 -10.20 12.57
N HIS A 47 3.73 -9.07 11.99
CA HIS A 47 3.69 -7.80 12.70
C HIS A 47 2.50 -7.66 13.66
N GLU A 48 1.30 -8.09 13.26
CA GLU A 48 0.12 -8.04 14.12
C GLU A 48 0.05 -9.23 15.08
N LYS A 49 0.99 -10.19 14.98
CA LYS A 49 0.97 -11.48 15.68
C LYS A 49 -0.39 -12.16 15.57
N MET A 50 -1.02 -12.02 14.41
CA MET A 50 -2.39 -12.47 14.16
C MET A 50 -2.38 -13.61 13.14
N THR A 51 -3.31 -14.55 13.30
CA THR A 51 -3.55 -15.63 12.34
C THR A 51 -4.97 -15.54 11.83
N LEU A 52 -5.13 -15.39 10.52
CA LEU A 52 -6.42 -15.31 9.85
C LEU A 52 -6.69 -16.64 9.12
N ARG A 53 -7.94 -17.11 9.17
CA ARG A 53 -8.40 -18.27 8.41
C ARG A 53 -9.36 -17.82 7.32
N VAL A 54 -8.99 -18.02 6.06
CA VAL A 54 -9.79 -17.60 4.90
C VAL A 54 -10.23 -18.82 4.10
N PRO A 55 -11.53 -19.07 3.94
CA PRO A 55 -12.01 -20.18 3.11
C PRO A 55 -11.49 -20.07 1.67
N THR A 56 -10.98 -21.17 1.12
CA THR A 56 -10.35 -21.18 -0.22
C THR A 56 -11.32 -20.70 -1.30
N LYS A 57 -12.61 -21.05 -1.18
CA LYS A 57 -13.70 -20.60 -2.06
C LYS A 57 -13.94 -19.08 -2.05
N LYS A 58 -13.63 -18.40 -0.95
CA LYS A 58 -13.86 -16.95 -0.77
C LYS A 58 -12.57 -16.14 -0.83
N ALA A 59 -11.41 -16.75 -1.09
CA ALA A 59 -10.12 -16.06 -1.03
C ALA A 59 -10.10 -14.80 -1.91
N LYS A 60 -10.51 -14.91 -3.20
CA LYS A 60 -10.61 -13.75 -4.11
C LYS A 60 -11.60 -12.69 -3.64
N THR A 61 -12.78 -13.11 -3.21
CA THR A 61 -13.85 -12.20 -2.78
C THR A 61 -13.49 -11.48 -1.48
N ALA A 62 -12.72 -12.12 -0.61
CA ALA A 62 -12.15 -11.53 0.60
C ALA A 62 -10.95 -10.61 0.30
N GLY A 63 -10.51 -10.53 -0.97
CA GLY A 63 -9.41 -9.71 -1.43
C GLY A 63 -8.01 -10.28 -1.16
N LEU A 64 -7.91 -11.58 -0.82
CA LEU A 64 -6.62 -12.25 -0.70
C LEU A 64 -5.93 -12.27 -2.07
N ARG A 65 -4.73 -11.69 -2.15
CA ARG A 65 -3.94 -11.61 -3.38
C ARG A 65 -2.49 -12.00 -3.16
N SER A 66 -1.79 -12.32 -4.25
CA SER A 66 -0.33 -12.44 -4.22
C SER A 66 0.32 -11.08 -4.01
N LEU A 67 1.60 -11.09 -3.63
CA LEU A 67 2.44 -9.88 -3.65
C LEU A 67 2.39 -9.19 -5.02
N ALA A 68 2.53 -7.86 -4.99
CA ALA A 68 2.70 -7.08 -6.20
C ALA A 68 3.93 -7.54 -6.98
N ALA A 69 3.78 -7.67 -8.30
CA ALA A 69 4.90 -7.91 -9.20
C ALA A 69 5.79 -6.66 -9.28
N ASP A 70 7.04 -6.86 -9.70
CA ASP A 70 8.06 -5.80 -9.78
C ASP A 70 7.62 -4.62 -10.68
N ASP A 71 6.81 -4.88 -11.71
CA ASP A 71 6.26 -3.83 -12.57
C ASP A 71 5.26 -2.94 -11.83
N VAL A 72 4.43 -3.52 -10.95
CA VAL A 72 3.46 -2.79 -10.12
C VAL A 72 4.18 -1.99 -9.06
N VAL A 73 5.23 -2.55 -8.45
CA VAL A 73 6.09 -1.82 -7.50
C VAL A 73 6.75 -0.62 -8.19
N SER A 74 7.32 -0.82 -9.38
CA SER A 74 7.92 0.25 -10.17
C SER A 74 6.91 1.35 -10.55
N LYS A 75 5.68 0.97 -10.93
CA LYS A 75 4.58 1.91 -11.17
C LYS A 75 4.20 2.67 -9.90
N ALA A 76 4.09 2.00 -8.75
CA ALA A 76 3.77 2.64 -7.48
C ALA A 76 4.86 3.64 -7.05
N LEU A 77 6.14 3.30 -7.22
CA LEU A 77 7.26 4.22 -7.01
C LEU A 77 7.22 5.42 -7.96
N THR A 78 6.77 5.22 -9.20
CA THR A 78 6.55 6.31 -10.17
C THR A 78 5.36 7.18 -9.77
N THR A 79 4.27 6.59 -9.27
CA THR A 79 3.11 7.31 -8.74
C THR A 79 3.48 8.17 -7.53
N LEU A 80 4.35 7.69 -6.63
CA LEU A 80 4.89 8.47 -5.51
C LEU A 80 5.66 9.71 -6.00
N LYS A 81 6.42 9.57 -7.09
CA LYS A 81 7.08 10.68 -7.77
C LYS A 81 6.10 11.57 -8.55
N GLY A 82 4.80 11.28 -8.58
CA GLY A 82 3.76 12.09 -9.23
C GLY A 82 3.44 13.40 -8.48
N ARG A 83 2.70 14.34 -9.09
CA ARG A 83 2.24 15.57 -8.40
C ARG A 83 1.10 15.18 -7.46
N ALA A 84 1.14 15.63 -6.19
CA ALA A 84 0.05 15.43 -5.26
C ALA A 84 -1.23 16.06 -5.81
N ARG A 85 -2.33 15.32 -5.82
CA ARG A 85 -3.62 15.81 -6.35
C ARG A 85 -4.59 16.02 -5.20
N ILE A 86 -4.39 17.11 -4.45
CA ILE A 86 -5.21 17.43 -3.29
C ILE A 86 -6.53 18.07 -3.74
N LYS A 87 -7.64 17.40 -3.46
CA LYS A 87 -8.99 17.95 -3.66
C LYS A 87 -9.31 18.98 -2.57
N ARG A 88 -10.02 20.06 -2.93
CA ARG A 88 -10.51 21.12 -2.01
C ARG A 88 -11.72 20.70 -1.16
N THR A 89 -11.94 19.40 -0.93
CA THR A 89 -13.05 18.88 -0.13
C THR A 89 -12.70 18.82 1.36
N MET A 90 -13.74 18.86 2.21
CA MET A 90 -13.62 18.71 3.66
C MET A 90 -12.78 17.47 4.03
N TRP A 91 -11.84 17.64 4.97
CA TRP A 91 -10.89 16.60 5.38
C TRP A 91 -11.58 15.28 5.75
N SER A 92 -12.68 15.30 6.49
CA SER A 92 -13.43 14.09 6.88
C SER A 92 -13.78 13.19 5.68
N ARG A 93 -14.23 13.79 4.58
CA ARG A 93 -14.56 13.05 3.34
C ARG A 93 -13.30 12.51 2.65
N ARG A 94 -12.20 13.27 2.68
CA ARG A 94 -10.90 12.82 2.15
C ARG A 94 -10.31 11.67 2.97
N ALA A 95 -10.39 11.77 4.29
CA ALA A 95 -9.91 10.74 5.20
C ALA A 95 -10.64 9.41 4.97
N GLN A 96 -11.96 9.43 4.78
CA GLN A 96 -12.73 8.23 4.43
C GLN A 96 -12.33 7.66 3.06
N GLU A 97 -12.14 8.50 2.04
CA GLU A 97 -11.67 8.06 0.71
C GLU A 97 -10.27 7.43 0.80
N TYR A 98 -9.36 8.01 1.58
CA TYR A 98 -8.01 7.51 1.77
C TYR A 98 -7.98 6.24 2.60
N GLU A 99 -8.78 6.14 3.65
CA GLU A 99 -8.93 4.91 4.43
C GLU A 99 -9.49 3.78 3.56
N ALA A 100 -10.46 4.07 2.70
CA ALA A 100 -10.97 3.11 1.72
C ALA A 100 -9.88 2.67 0.72
N LYS A 101 -9.03 3.58 0.24
CA LYS A 101 -7.87 3.25 -0.62
C LYS A 101 -6.82 2.43 0.12
N ILE A 102 -6.61 2.70 1.41
CA ILE A 102 -5.68 1.95 2.25
C ILE A 102 -6.22 0.53 2.51
N ASN A 103 -7.53 0.40 2.70
CA ASN A 103 -8.21 -0.86 2.96
C ASN A 103 -8.56 -1.65 1.69
N SER A 104 -8.50 -1.05 0.50
CA SER A 104 -8.65 -1.79 -0.76
C SER A 104 -7.49 -2.78 -0.99
N GLY A 105 -6.34 -2.50 -0.36
CA GLY A 105 -5.14 -3.33 -0.48
C GLY A 105 -4.47 -3.21 -1.85
N ASP A 106 -4.77 -2.18 -2.65
CA ASP A 106 -4.07 -1.91 -3.90
C ASP A 106 -2.83 -1.03 -3.68
N LEU A 107 -1.66 -1.49 -4.14
CA LEU A 107 -0.38 -0.82 -3.89
C LEU A 107 -0.33 0.57 -4.53
N ILE A 108 -0.92 0.74 -5.72
CA ILE A 108 -0.95 2.04 -6.41
C ILE A 108 -1.84 3.02 -5.65
N SER A 109 -3.02 2.58 -5.22
CA SER A 109 -3.94 3.39 -4.40
C SER A 109 -3.30 3.84 -3.08
N ILE A 110 -2.55 2.96 -2.40
CA ILE A 110 -1.82 3.32 -1.19
C ILE A 110 -0.73 4.35 -1.51
N ALA A 111 0.02 4.16 -2.62
CA ALA A 111 1.03 5.11 -3.07
C ALA A 111 0.47 6.51 -3.34
N GLU A 112 -0.75 6.61 -3.88
CA GLU A 112 -1.43 7.90 -4.04
C GLU A 112 -1.70 8.58 -2.70
N VAL A 113 -2.17 7.83 -1.69
CA VAL A 113 -2.44 8.38 -0.35
C VAL A 113 -1.14 8.86 0.31
N VAL A 114 -0.07 8.06 0.23
CA VAL A 114 1.25 8.44 0.76
C VAL A 114 1.76 9.72 0.08
N ARG A 115 1.64 9.81 -1.25
CA ARG A 115 2.00 11.02 -2.01
C ARG A 115 1.17 12.23 -1.60
N ASP A 116 -0.15 12.07 -1.50
CA ASP A 116 -1.07 13.19 -1.29
C ASP A 116 -1.06 13.71 0.15
N LEU A 117 -0.69 12.85 1.12
CA LEU A 117 -0.51 13.23 2.51
C LEU A 117 0.90 13.72 2.81
N HIS A 118 1.93 13.31 2.07
CA HIS A 118 3.30 13.73 2.31
C HIS A 118 3.44 15.26 2.23
N ARG A 119 3.93 15.89 3.31
CA ARG A 119 4.23 17.32 3.38
C ARG A 119 5.73 17.53 3.56
N ALA A 120 6.22 18.62 2.99
CA ALA A 120 7.59 19.08 3.22
C ALA A 120 7.70 19.79 4.57
N ASP A 121 8.90 19.80 5.17
CA ASP A 121 9.20 20.54 6.40
C ASP A 121 8.94 22.06 6.30
N SER A 122 8.83 22.61 5.09
CA SER A 122 8.48 24.02 4.86
C SER A 122 6.97 24.30 4.96
N GLN A 123 6.14 23.26 5.02
CA GLN A 123 4.69 23.40 5.16
C GLN A 123 4.25 23.29 6.62
N PRO A 124 3.11 23.89 7.00
CA PRO A 124 2.56 23.76 8.34
C PRO A 124 2.38 22.30 8.74
N GLU A 125 2.60 22.05 10.03
CA GLU A 125 2.55 20.72 10.62
C GLU A 125 1.20 20.05 10.34
N GLN A 126 1.24 18.77 9.99
CA GLN A 126 0.05 17.97 9.73
C GLN A 126 -0.82 17.85 10.98
N SER A 127 -2.14 17.80 10.79
CA SER A 127 -3.02 17.39 11.89
C SER A 127 -2.63 15.99 12.38
N TYR A 128 -2.77 15.72 13.67
CA TYR A 128 -2.55 14.40 14.25
C TYR A 128 -3.26 13.29 13.47
N SER A 129 -4.50 13.55 13.04
CA SER A 129 -5.28 12.59 12.24
C SER A 129 -4.72 12.37 10.82
N GLU A 130 -4.17 13.40 10.19
CA GLU A 130 -3.49 13.29 8.89
C GLU A 130 -2.20 12.48 9.02
N ARG A 131 -1.42 12.75 10.06
CA ARG A 131 -0.18 12.05 10.37
C ARG A 131 -0.41 10.56 10.62
N GLN A 132 -1.41 10.21 11.44
CA GLN A 132 -1.73 8.81 11.73
C GLN A 132 -2.11 8.03 10.46
N LEU A 133 -2.87 8.66 9.55
CA LEU A 133 -3.24 8.06 8.28
C LEU A 133 -2.05 7.90 7.34
N TYR A 134 -1.16 8.89 7.30
CA TYR A 134 0.08 8.83 6.54
C TYR A 134 1.01 7.71 7.03
N GLU A 135 1.23 7.61 8.35
CA GLU A 135 2.07 6.57 8.96
C GLU A 135 1.50 5.17 8.67
N SER A 136 0.18 5.00 8.77
CA SER A 136 -0.50 3.74 8.41
C SER A 136 -0.31 3.38 6.93
N ALA A 137 -0.48 4.34 6.02
CA ALA A 137 -0.28 4.12 4.59
C ALA A 137 1.18 3.80 4.25
N LEU A 138 2.12 4.55 4.83
CA LEU A 138 3.55 4.36 4.63
C LEU A 138 4.01 2.99 5.13
N ASP A 139 3.55 2.60 6.32
CA ASP A 139 3.88 1.31 6.90
C ASP A 139 3.34 0.14 6.06
N ARG A 140 2.11 0.22 5.56
CA ARG A 140 1.54 -0.79 4.65
C ARG A 140 2.31 -0.89 3.34
N MET A 141 2.63 0.25 2.73
CA MET A 141 3.39 0.29 1.49
C MET A 141 4.81 -0.25 1.69
N ALA A 142 5.49 0.14 2.76
CA ALA A 142 6.85 -0.28 3.07
C ALA A 142 6.94 -1.80 3.24
N ARG A 143 5.96 -2.43 3.89
CA ARG A 143 5.93 -3.90 4.04
C ARG A 143 5.77 -4.61 2.71
N GLU A 144 4.92 -4.11 1.85
CA GLU A 144 4.71 -4.73 0.56
C GLU A 144 5.93 -4.61 -0.34
N VAL A 145 6.57 -3.43 -0.37
CA VAL A 145 7.83 -3.22 -1.08
C VAL A 145 8.96 -4.06 -0.48
N ALA A 146 9.02 -4.17 0.86
CA ALA A 146 9.99 -5.00 1.54
C ALA A 146 9.85 -6.48 1.16
N ALA A 147 8.62 -7.00 1.19
CA ALA A 147 8.33 -8.38 0.82
C ALA A 147 8.54 -8.66 -0.68
N ALA A 148 8.19 -7.71 -1.55
CA ALA A 148 8.38 -7.84 -3.00
C ALA A 148 9.87 -7.82 -3.39
N ASN A 149 10.64 -6.88 -2.85
CA ASN A 149 12.07 -6.71 -3.16
C ASN A 149 13.00 -7.56 -2.29
N ARG A 150 12.45 -8.31 -1.31
CA ARG A 150 13.21 -9.10 -0.33
C ARG A 150 14.24 -8.25 0.43
N ILE A 151 13.84 -7.05 0.82
CA ILE A 151 14.65 -6.11 1.61
C ILE A 151 14.03 -5.94 2.99
N ASP A 152 14.78 -5.36 3.91
CA ASP A 152 14.25 -5.01 5.23
C ASP A 152 13.22 -3.87 5.15
N LYS A 153 12.31 -3.81 6.13
CA LYS A 153 11.31 -2.72 6.23
C LYS A 153 11.99 -1.36 6.31
N ASP A 154 13.08 -1.22 7.08
CA ASP A 154 13.78 0.06 7.20
C ASP A 154 14.36 0.50 5.85
N ALA A 155 15.00 -0.43 5.14
CA ALA A 155 15.51 -0.19 3.79
C ALA A 155 14.39 0.18 2.79
N ALA A 156 13.20 -0.43 2.91
CA ALA A 156 12.04 -0.06 2.11
C ALA A 156 11.55 1.36 2.43
N VAL A 157 11.49 1.75 3.71
CA VAL A 157 11.14 3.13 4.12
C VAL A 157 12.16 4.13 3.57
N GLN A 158 13.45 3.81 3.59
CA GLN A 158 14.49 4.65 3.00
C GLN A 158 14.32 4.81 1.48
N LEU A 159 13.97 3.74 0.75
CA LEU A 159 13.66 3.82 -0.68
C LEU A 159 12.43 4.68 -0.98
N LEU A 160 11.38 4.55 -0.16
CA LEU A 160 10.16 5.33 -0.29
C LEU A 160 10.41 6.82 0.00
N SER A 161 11.12 7.13 1.08
CA SER A 161 11.51 8.51 1.43
C SER A 161 12.44 9.13 0.39
N LYS A 162 13.36 8.35 -0.20
CA LYS A 162 14.18 8.80 -1.34
C LYS A 162 13.34 9.12 -2.56
N SER A 163 12.33 8.30 -2.86
CA SER A 163 11.43 8.52 -3.99
C SER A 163 10.53 9.74 -3.80
N LEU A 164 10.14 10.04 -2.56
CA LEU A 164 9.39 11.25 -2.18
C LEU A 164 10.28 12.52 -2.23
N SER A 165 11.52 12.43 -1.73
CA SER A 165 12.46 13.56 -1.67
C SER A 165 13.16 13.88 -3.00
N ALA A 166 13.30 12.91 -3.92
CA ALA A 166 13.88 13.11 -5.25
C ALA A 166 13.13 14.18 -6.07
N LYS A 167 11.92 14.55 -5.66
CA LYS A 167 11.14 15.64 -6.22
C LYS A 167 11.42 17.03 -5.68
N LYS A 168 12.16 17.17 -4.58
CA LYS A 168 12.58 18.47 -4.04
C LYS A 168 13.35 19.31 -5.07
N ALA A 169 14.13 18.67 -5.96
CA ALA A 169 14.90 19.36 -6.98
C ALA A 169 14.09 19.71 -8.24
N VAL A 170 13.13 18.87 -8.63
CA VAL A 170 12.44 19.00 -9.93
C VAL A 170 11.16 19.82 -9.82
N ILE A 171 10.42 19.73 -8.70
CA ILE A 171 9.23 20.56 -8.49
C ILE A 171 9.62 22.00 -8.18
N ALA A 172 10.61 22.24 -7.30
CA ALA A 172 11.05 23.60 -7.00
C ALA A 172 11.57 24.34 -8.25
N ALA A 173 12.21 23.63 -9.18
CA ALA A 173 12.66 24.19 -10.46
C ALA A 173 11.50 24.45 -11.44
N ALA A 174 10.45 23.61 -11.42
CA ALA A 174 9.29 23.78 -12.28
C ALA A 174 8.33 24.88 -11.78
N GLU A 175 8.11 24.97 -10.47
CA GLU A 175 7.28 26.01 -9.86
C GLU A 175 7.93 27.39 -10.00
N ALA A 176 9.26 27.50 -9.80
CA ALA A 176 9.99 28.74 -10.06
C ALA A 176 9.98 29.17 -11.55
N ALA A 177 9.88 28.22 -12.48
CA ALA A 177 9.79 28.51 -13.92
C ALA A 177 8.38 28.91 -14.35
N GLU A 178 7.34 28.35 -13.72
CA GLU A 178 5.93 28.69 -13.96
C GLU A 178 5.61 30.08 -13.40
N GLU A 179 6.12 30.41 -12.21
CA GLU A 179 5.96 31.72 -11.56
C GLU A 179 6.73 32.84 -12.30
N ALA A 180 7.95 32.55 -12.79
CA ALA A 180 8.72 33.50 -13.60
C ALA A 180 8.13 33.73 -15.01
N ALA A 181 7.41 32.75 -15.57
CA ALA A 181 6.69 32.92 -16.83
C ALA A 181 5.43 33.77 -16.65
N GLU A 182 4.73 33.63 -15.53
CA GLU A 182 3.51 34.39 -15.21
C GLU A 182 3.84 35.88 -14.89
N GLU A 183 4.97 36.16 -14.23
CA GLU A 183 5.46 37.54 -14.04
C GLU A 183 5.95 38.21 -15.34
N ALA A 184 6.51 37.45 -16.29
CA ALA A 184 6.97 37.98 -17.58
C ALA A 184 5.83 38.26 -18.57
N GLU A 185 4.68 37.60 -18.42
CA GLU A 185 3.48 37.83 -19.23
C GLU A 185 2.60 38.98 -18.65
N ALA A 186 2.80 39.34 -17.38
CA ALA A 186 2.09 40.42 -16.69
C ALA A 186 2.80 41.79 -16.70
N ALA A 187 4.01 41.89 -17.29
CA ALA A 187 4.83 43.11 -17.38
C ALA A 187 4.96 43.61 -18.83
#